data_AF-A0A6J6UZ87-F1
#
_entry.id   AF-A0A6J6UZ87-F1
#
_cell.length_a   1.000
_cell.length_b   1.000
_cell.length_c   1.000
_cell.angle_alpha   90.00
_cell.angle_beta   90.00
_cell.angle_gamma   90.00
#
_symmetry.space_group_name_H-M   'P 1'
#
loop_
_entity.id
_entity.type
_entity.pdbx_description
1 polymer ?
#
loop_
_entity_poly.entity_id
_entity_poly.type
_entity_poly.pdbx_seq_one_letter_code
_entity_poly.pdbx_strand_id
1 'polypeptide(L)'
;MSDTPDPSIEETAAAPVAAPETAAEKAERRRWWQLMRFMKREGEKRDRSMMFNAAVTVGTTALVAFTAMYATLSTTNKNLNETRRGARVVALVEEWSVTVADASSAIELLGQRANDLWAYGAAIEQQGVILDEALRNEASKETSYLKVRQNLAFSTAKAGLVSSDVTNTCLDKFVTMLDTWQNALNWTRSSLQVEESIQSGIEAVTMQQDNRVALSDSLTIVRSLARTELATAGSDGSSVKCNIPDEDKLWAKLIPADPAA
;
A
#
# COMPACT_ATOMS: atom_id res chain seq x y z
N MET A 1 69.97 -47.45 15.08
CA MET A 1 70.80 -46.22 15.13
C MET A 1 70.89 -45.66 13.73
N SER A 2 70.41 -44.49 13.37
CA SER A 2 69.33 -43.62 13.83
C SER A 2 69.40 -42.45 12.85
N ASP A 3 68.64 -42.51 11.76
CA ASP A 3 68.42 -41.33 10.92
C ASP A 3 67.33 -40.49 11.60
N THR A 4 67.75 -39.35 12.15
CA THR A 4 66.86 -38.24 12.48
C THR A 4 67.03 -37.18 11.40
N PRO A 5 65.92 -36.82 10.73
CA PRO A 5 65.59 -35.43 10.51
C PRO A 5 64.32 -35.05 11.28
N ASP A 6 64.30 -33.78 11.68
CA ASP A 6 63.32 -33.05 12.48
C ASP A 6 61.84 -33.23 12.11
N PRO A 7 60.92 -32.98 13.06
CA PRO A 7 59.49 -33.19 12.87
C PRO A 7 58.92 -32.21 11.84
N SER A 8 58.33 -32.78 10.79
CA SER A 8 57.37 -32.09 9.93
C SER A 8 56.23 -31.54 10.78
N ILE A 9 56.17 -30.21 10.90
CA ILE A 9 55.02 -29.49 11.43
C ILE A 9 53.84 -29.83 10.53
N GLU A 10 52.85 -30.54 11.08
CA GLU A 10 51.52 -30.63 10.49
C GLU A 10 50.99 -29.21 10.31
N GLU A 11 51.02 -28.72 9.06
CA GLU A 11 50.26 -27.55 8.66
C GLU A 11 48.79 -27.96 8.70
N THR A 12 48.20 -27.83 9.89
CA THR A 12 46.76 -27.87 10.10
C THR A 12 46.16 -26.90 9.08
N ALA A 13 45.52 -27.43 8.03
CA ALA A 13 44.84 -26.63 7.03
C ALA A 13 43.83 -25.76 7.76
N ALA A 14 44.16 -24.49 7.95
CA ALA A 14 43.25 -23.51 8.50
C ALA A 14 42.03 -23.48 7.59
N ALA A 15 40.87 -23.85 8.14
CA ALA A 15 39.59 -23.76 7.47
C ALA A 15 39.45 -22.35 6.85
N PRO A 16 38.90 -22.24 5.63
CA PRO A 16 38.72 -20.94 5.00
C PRO A 16 37.90 -20.06 5.93
N VAL A 17 38.53 -19.00 6.45
CA VAL A 17 37.87 -17.96 7.23
C VAL A 17 36.83 -17.35 6.29
N ALA A 18 35.55 -17.64 6.56
CA ALA A 18 34.44 -17.06 5.82
C ALA A 18 34.61 -15.53 5.82
N ALA A 19 34.64 -14.94 4.63
CA ALA A 19 34.77 -13.51 4.47
C ALA A 19 33.71 -12.79 5.34
N PRO A 20 34.04 -11.63 5.93
CA PRO A 20 33.08 -10.90 6.75
C PRO A 20 31.89 -10.51 5.88
N GLU A 21 30.72 -11.12 6.14
CA GLU A 21 29.45 -10.76 5.51
C GLU A 21 29.30 -9.23 5.51
N THR A 22 29.22 -8.65 4.32
CA THR A 22 29.12 -7.19 4.17
C THR A 22 27.85 -6.69 4.84
N ALA A 23 27.84 -5.42 5.28
CA ALA A 23 26.64 -4.84 5.92
C ALA A 23 25.38 -4.93 5.02
N ALA A 24 25.57 -4.96 3.69
CA ALA A 24 24.53 -5.19 2.70
C ALA A 24 23.94 -6.61 2.79
N GLU A 25 24.78 -7.63 2.90
CA GLU A 25 24.37 -9.04 2.99
C GLU A 25 23.63 -9.34 4.30
N LYS A 26 24.08 -8.72 5.42
CA LYS A 26 23.35 -8.77 6.70
C LYS A 26 22.02 -8.02 6.68
N ALA A 27 21.88 -6.99 5.85
CA ALA A 27 20.64 -6.25 5.68
C ALA A 27 19.66 -7.04 4.80
N GLU A 28 20.13 -7.65 3.72
CA GLU A 28 19.35 -8.55 2.87
C GLU A 28 18.87 -9.78 3.65
N ARG A 29 19.74 -10.39 4.45
CA ARG A 29 19.38 -11.54 5.29
C ARG A 29 18.32 -11.18 6.34
N ARG A 30 18.37 -9.95 6.88
CA ARG A 30 17.33 -9.41 7.78
C ARG A 30 16.02 -9.12 7.07
N ARG A 31 16.06 -8.57 5.86
CA ARG A 31 14.89 -8.34 5.00
C ARG A 31 14.19 -9.67 4.65
N TRP A 32 14.96 -10.68 4.22
CA TRP A 32 14.45 -12.03 3.96
C TRP A 32 13.87 -12.69 5.21
N TRP A 33 14.51 -12.51 6.37
CA TRP A 33 13.98 -13.02 7.63
C TRP A 33 12.67 -12.34 8.07
N GLN A 34 12.54 -11.04 7.87
CA GLN A 34 11.31 -10.30 8.17
C GLN A 34 10.18 -10.68 7.20
N LEU A 35 10.49 -10.81 5.90
CA LEU A 35 9.56 -11.30 4.89
C LEU A 35 9.09 -12.73 5.18
N MET A 36 10.00 -13.62 5.58
CA MET A 36 9.67 -14.99 5.95
C MET A 36 8.87 -15.07 7.27
N ARG A 37 9.13 -14.17 8.23
CA ARG A 37 8.30 -14.06 9.45
C ARG A 37 6.91 -13.52 9.16
N PHE A 38 6.79 -12.58 8.23
CA PHE A 38 5.52 -12.06 7.74
C PHE A 38 4.70 -13.19 7.08
N MET A 39 5.30 -13.88 6.10
CA MET A 39 4.71 -15.05 5.45
C MET A 39 4.33 -16.18 6.43
N LYS A 40 5.16 -16.41 7.46
CA LYS A 40 4.90 -17.45 8.48
C LYS A 40 3.81 -17.07 9.49
N ARG A 41 3.68 -15.79 9.85
CA ARG A 41 2.56 -15.29 10.68
C ARG A 41 1.24 -15.24 9.92
N GLU A 42 1.30 -15.06 8.60
CA GLU A 42 0.12 -15.06 7.72
C GLU A 42 -0.35 -16.46 7.32
N GLY A 43 0.51 -17.48 7.43
CA GLY A 43 0.15 -18.87 7.15
C GLY A 43 -0.88 -19.50 8.10
N GLU A 44 -1.13 -18.89 9.27
CA GLU A 44 -1.98 -19.46 10.32
C GLU A 44 -3.46 -19.02 10.27
N LYS A 45 -3.84 -18.04 9.42
CA LYS A 45 -5.24 -17.61 9.25
C LYS A 45 -5.55 -17.38 7.78
N ARG A 46 -5.93 -18.47 7.11
CA ARG A 46 -6.12 -18.51 5.66
C ARG A 46 -7.53 -18.10 5.29
N ASP A 47 -7.70 -16.81 4.99
CA ASP A 47 -8.87 -16.30 4.29
C ASP A 47 -8.49 -15.94 2.83
N ARG A 48 -9.36 -16.31 1.89
CA ARG A 48 -9.05 -16.33 0.44
C ARG A 48 -8.87 -14.93 -0.16
N SER A 49 -9.28 -13.89 0.56
CA SER A 49 -9.10 -12.46 0.23
C SER A 49 -7.67 -11.96 0.48
N MET A 50 -6.90 -12.59 1.37
CA MET A 50 -5.51 -12.17 1.66
C MET A 50 -4.49 -12.59 0.58
N MET A 51 -4.82 -13.54 -0.31
CA MET A 51 -3.91 -13.94 -1.39
C MET A 51 -3.73 -12.84 -2.45
N PHE A 52 -4.75 -12.01 -2.68
CA PHE A 52 -4.62 -10.85 -3.56
C PHE A 52 -3.79 -9.73 -2.91
N ASN A 53 -3.99 -9.47 -1.61
CA ASN A 53 -3.12 -8.58 -0.84
C ASN A 53 -1.65 -9.04 -0.92
N ALA A 54 -1.36 -10.31 -0.63
CA ALA A 54 0.00 -10.84 -0.73
C ALA A 54 0.58 -10.73 -2.15
N ALA A 55 -0.20 -10.99 -3.20
CA ALA A 55 0.29 -10.92 -4.59
C ALA A 55 0.51 -9.48 -5.08
N VAL A 56 -0.36 -8.53 -4.72
CA VAL A 56 -0.25 -7.11 -5.10
C VAL A 56 0.83 -6.42 -4.28
N THR A 57 0.94 -6.71 -2.97
CA THR A 57 2.05 -6.28 -2.14
C THR A 57 3.35 -6.85 -2.70
N VAL A 58 3.48 -8.17 -2.91
CA VAL A 58 4.71 -8.76 -3.50
C VAL A 58 5.04 -8.18 -4.88
N GLY A 59 4.06 -7.92 -5.75
CA GLY A 59 4.28 -7.30 -7.06
C GLY A 59 4.72 -5.83 -7.00
N THR A 60 4.19 -5.06 -6.04
CA THR A 60 4.54 -3.64 -5.85
C THR A 60 5.87 -3.46 -5.12
N THR A 61 6.14 -4.29 -4.09
CA THR A 61 7.45 -4.35 -3.44
C THR A 61 8.52 -4.83 -4.41
N ALA A 62 8.21 -5.77 -5.32
CA ALA A 62 9.15 -6.19 -6.35
C ALA A 62 9.47 -5.05 -7.34
N LEU A 63 8.48 -4.29 -7.81
CA LEU A 63 8.71 -3.15 -8.72
C LEU A 63 9.56 -2.05 -8.08
N VAL A 64 9.30 -1.73 -6.81
CA VAL A 64 10.06 -0.73 -6.04
C VAL A 64 11.46 -1.26 -5.68
N ALA A 65 11.60 -2.57 -5.43
CA ALA A 65 12.90 -3.21 -5.21
C ALA A 65 13.73 -3.33 -6.51
N PHE A 66 13.11 -3.58 -7.67
CA PHE A 66 13.81 -3.63 -8.97
C PHE A 66 14.33 -2.26 -9.38
N THR A 67 13.56 -1.19 -9.18
CA THR A 67 14.02 0.19 -9.42
C THR A 67 15.12 0.58 -8.42
N ALA A 68 15.01 0.14 -7.16
CA ALA A 68 16.08 0.29 -6.16
C ALA A 68 17.37 -0.38 -6.60
N MET A 69 17.29 -1.63 -7.08
CA MET A 69 18.44 -2.43 -7.50
C MET A 69 19.14 -1.81 -8.70
N TYR A 70 18.40 -1.25 -9.65
CA TYR A 70 18.97 -0.51 -10.79
C TYR A 70 19.65 0.80 -10.34
N ALA A 71 19.02 1.53 -9.42
CA ALA A 71 19.57 2.77 -8.89
C ALA A 71 20.81 2.54 -8.01
N THR A 72 20.89 1.44 -7.25
CA THR A 72 22.07 1.10 -6.45
C THR A 72 23.20 0.51 -7.29
N LEU A 73 22.90 -0.39 -8.24
CA LEU A 73 23.91 -0.96 -9.15
C LEU A 73 24.59 0.12 -10.00
N SER A 74 23.84 1.14 -10.45
CA SER A 74 24.40 2.28 -11.20
C SER A 74 25.22 3.27 -10.35
N THR A 75 25.19 3.16 -9.02
CA THR A 75 25.98 4.00 -8.07
C THR A 75 27.20 3.30 -7.49
N THR A 76 27.52 2.10 -7.97
CA THR A 76 28.72 1.38 -7.52
C THR A 76 29.93 2.08 -8.13
N ASN A 77 30.57 2.94 -7.32
CA ASN A 77 31.90 3.52 -7.46
C ASN A 77 31.98 4.94 -8.08
N LYS A 78 31.61 5.99 -7.30
CA LYS A 78 32.26 7.33 -7.23
C LYS A 78 31.62 8.27 -6.19
N ASN A 79 32.42 9.10 -5.51
CA ASN A 79 32.04 10.37 -4.83
C ASN A 79 30.98 10.39 -3.68
N LEU A 80 31.20 11.24 -2.67
CA LEU A 80 30.28 11.41 -1.51
C LEU A 80 28.83 11.77 -1.89
N ASN A 81 28.65 12.47 -3.03
CA ASN A 81 27.35 12.83 -3.54
C ASN A 81 26.55 11.62 -4.05
N GLU A 82 27.19 10.60 -4.64
CA GLU A 82 26.51 9.38 -5.07
C GLU A 82 26.15 8.50 -3.86
N THR A 83 26.98 8.48 -2.81
CA THR A 83 26.63 7.81 -1.54
C THR A 83 25.41 8.45 -0.87
N ARG A 84 25.32 9.79 -0.86
CA ARG A 84 24.13 10.51 -0.36
C ARG A 84 22.90 10.23 -1.22
N ARG A 85 23.05 10.16 -2.54
CA ARG A 85 21.96 9.78 -3.45
C ARG A 85 21.49 8.35 -3.20
N GLY A 86 22.41 7.40 -3.03
CA GLY A 86 22.09 6.00 -2.69
C GLY A 86 21.33 5.88 -1.37
N ALA A 87 21.75 6.60 -0.33
CA ALA A 87 21.04 6.62 0.95
C ALA A 87 19.61 7.18 0.84
N ARG A 88 19.41 8.26 0.05
CA ARG A 88 18.06 8.80 -0.23
C ARG A 88 17.18 7.82 -0.98
N VAL A 89 17.72 7.16 -2.00
CA VAL A 89 16.98 6.14 -2.76
C VAL A 89 16.57 4.99 -1.85
N VAL A 90 17.45 4.51 -0.96
CA VAL A 90 17.10 3.45 0.00
C VAL A 90 15.96 3.88 0.93
N ALA A 91 15.99 5.11 1.45
CA ALA A 91 14.91 5.64 2.27
C ALA A 91 13.59 5.76 1.49
N LEU A 92 13.63 6.26 0.26
CA LEU A 92 12.47 6.32 -0.64
C LEU A 92 11.87 4.94 -0.87
N VAL A 93 12.69 3.92 -1.15
CA VAL A 93 12.24 2.55 -1.37
C VAL A 93 11.52 2.00 -0.14
N GLU A 94 12.10 2.20 1.04
CA GLU A 94 11.52 1.74 2.30
C GLU A 94 10.15 2.38 2.54
N GLU A 95 10.08 3.70 2.50
CA GLU A 95 8.85 4.42 2.84
C GLU A 95 7.75 4.29 1.77
N TRP A 96 8.11 4.34 0.48
CA TRP A 96 7.13 4.18 -0.61
C TRP A 96 6.60 2.75 -0.73
N SER A 97 7.39 1.73 -0.40
CA SER A 97 6.91 0.34 -0.42
C SER A 97 5.79 0.11 0.59
N VAL A 98 5.93 0.65 1.80
CA VAL A 98 4.90 0.59 2.86
C VAL A 98 3.69 1.42 2.46
N THR A 99 3.92 2.65 1.98
CA THR A 99 2.83 3.56 1.57
C THR A 99 1.97 2.97 0.45
N VAL A 100 2.58 2.38 -0.58
CA VAL A 100 1.84 1.74 -1.68
C VAL A 100 1.07 0.50 -1.19
N ALA A 101 1.63 -0.27 -0.26
CA ALA A 101 0.95 -1.42 0.32
C ALA A 101 -0.27 -1.00 1.14
N ASP A 102 -0.12 -0.03 2.04
CA ASP A 102 -1.21 0.53 2.85
C ASP A 102 -2.30 1.16 1.97
N ALA A 103 -1.91 1.90 0.92
CA ALA A 103 -2.83 2.52 -0.03
C ALA A 103 -3.64 1.47 -0.80
N SER A 104 -3.00 0.38 -1.22
CA SER A 104 -3.65 -0.74 -1.88
C SER A 104 -4.67 -1.41 -0.96
N SER A 105 -4.30 -1.66 0.30
CA SER A 105 -5.18 -2.27 1.29
C SER A 105 -6.38 -1.37 1.61
N ALA A 106 -6.17 -0.05 1.74
CA ALA A 106 -7.23 0.92 1.98
C ALA A 106 -8.26 0.91 0.84
N ILE A 107 -7.80 0.97 -0.40
CA ILE A 107 -8.67 0.92 -1.59
C ILE A 107 -9.44 -0.40 -1.69
N GLU A 108 -8.78 -1.52 -1.43
CA GLU A 108 -9.44 -2.81 -1.46
C GLU A 108 -10.56 -2.88 -0.42
N LEU A 109 -10.31 -2.41 0.81
CA LEU A 109 -11.31 -2.40 1.87
C LEU A 109 -12.49 -1.47 1.53
N LEU A 110 -12.24 -0.29 0.98
CA LEU A 110 -13.32 0.59 0.48
C LEU A 110 -14.14 -0.10 -0.61
N GLY A 111 -13.48 -0.77 -1.54
CA GLY A 111 -14.12 -1.60 -2.55
C GLY A 111 -14.99 -2.68 -1.92
N GLN A 112 -14.47 -3.49 -1.00
CA GLN A 112 -15.23 -4.55 -0.35
C GLN A 112 -16.43 -4.02 0.45
N ARG A 113 -16.29 -2.88 1.14
CA ARG A 113 -17.42 -2.22 1.82
C ARG A 113 -18.52 -1.79 0.86
N ALA A 114 -18.15 -1.17 -0.27
CA ALA A 114 -19.12 -0.83 -1.31
C ALA A 114 -19.85 -2.07 -1.89
N ASN A 115 -19.19 -3.23 -1.97
CA ASN A 115 -19.83 -4.48 -2.40
C ASN A 115 -20.86 -4.98 -1.38
N ASP A 116 -20.53 -4.93 -0.09
CA ASP A 116 -21.44 -5.38 0.95
C ASP A 116 -22.69 -4.49 1.01
N LEU A 117 -22.52 -3.17 0.94
CA LEU A 117 -23.65 -2.24 0.88
C LEU A 117 -24.48 -2.43 -0.39
N TRP A 118 -23.85 -2.76 -1.52
CA TRP A 118 -24.58 -3.08 -2.75
C TRP A 118 -25.41 -4.34 -2.63
N ALA A 119 -24.83 -5.40 -2.06
CA ALA A 119 -25.55 -6.65 -1.81
C ALA A 119 -26.72 -6.43 -0.84
N TYR A 120 -26.53 -5.60 0.19
CA TYR A 120 -27.58 -5.23 1.12
C TYR A 120 -28.71 -4.43 0.45
N GLY A 121 -28.38 -3.38 -0.31
CA GLY A 121 -29.35 -2.57 -1.05
C GLY A 121 -30.12 -3.38 -2.09
N ALA A 122 -29.44 -4.25 -2.84
CA ALA A 122 -30.07 -5.11 -3.83
C ALA A 122 -31.04 -6.14 -3.21
N ALA A 123 -30.73 -6.65 -2.01
CA ALA A 123 -31.63 -7.55 -1.28
C ALA A 123 -32.93 -6.85 -0.85
N ILE A 124 -32.83 -5.59 -0.41
CA ILE A 124 -33.99 -4.76 -0.09
C ILE A 124 -34.83 -4.52 -1.35
N GLU A 125 -34.20 -4.08 -2.45
CA GLU A 125 -34.90 -3.70 -3.68
C GLU A 125 -35.58 -4.90 -4.37
N GLN A 126 -34.89 -6.03 -4.48
CA GLN A 126 -35.35 -7.16 -5.30
C GLN A 126 -36.21 -8.17 -4.54
N GLN A 127 -35.96 -8.32 -3.23
CA GLN A 127 -36.56 -9.40 -2.43
C GLN A 127 -37.39 -8.86 -1.27
N GLY A 128 -37.29 -7.56 -0.94
CA GLY A 128 -37.89 -7.00 0.27
C GLY A 128 -37.30 -7.61 1.56
N VAL A 129 -36.08 -8.15 1.49
CA VAL A 129 -35.42 -8.84 2.59
C VAL A 129 -34.25 -8.00 3.12
N ILE A 130 -34.21 -7.87 4.44
CA ILE A 130 -33.09 -7.24 5.16
C ILE A 130 -31.98 -8.28 5.34
N LEU A 131 -30.80 -8.01 4.79
CA LEU A 131 -29.63 -8.89 4.89
C LEU A 131 -28.68 -8.40 5.98
N ASP A 132 -29.05 -8.59 7.26
CA ASP A 132 -28.26 -8.13 8.42
C ASP A 132 -26.79 -8.57 8.38
N GLU A 133 -26.52 -9.74 7.80
CA GLU A 133 -25.17 -10.27 7.67
C GLU A 133 -24.28 -9.41 6.76
N ALA A 134 -24.83 -8.80 5.71
CA ALA A 134 -24.07 -7.87 4.87
C ALA A 134 -23.68 -6.60 5.63
N LEU A 135 -24.59 -6.06 6.47
CA LEU A 135 -24.28 -4.92 7.33
C LEU A 135 -23.23 -5.23 8.40
N ARG A 136 -23.30 -6.43 9.02
CA ARG A 136 -22.28 -6.84 10.00
C ARG A 136 -20.90 -7.01 9.35
N ASN A 137 -20.86 -7.60 8.16
CA ASN A 137 -19.62 -7.76 7.40
C ASN A 137 -19.04 -6.40 6.99
N GLU A 138 -19.89 -5.48 6.56
CA GLU A 138 -19.50 -4.11 6.25
C GLU A 138 -18.90 -3.40 7.47
N ALA A 139 -19.55 -3.48 8.64
CA ALA A 139 -19.06 -2.83 9.86
C ALA A 139 -17.71 -3.39 10.35
N SER A 140 -17.50 -4.71 10.18
CA SER A 140 -16.20 -5.34 10.44
C SER A 140 -15.11 -4.82 9.49
N LYS A 141 -15.46 -4.61 8.21
CA LYS A 141 -14.55 -4.03 7.21
C LYS A 141 -14.29 -2.55 7.44
N GLU A 142 -15.27 -1.77 7.92
CA GLU A 142 -15.05 -0.38 8.36
C GLU A 142 -13.99 -0.34 9.46
N THR A 143 -14.12 -1.18 10.49
CA THR A 143 -13.15 -1.27 11.58
C THR A 143 -11.74 -1.62 11.07
N SER A 144 -11.66 -2.52 10.10
CA SER A 144 -10.39 -2.90 9.46
C SER A 144 -9.82 -1.76 8.63
N TYR A 145 -10.67 -1.04 7.88
CA TYR A 145 -10.29 0.12 7.10
C TYR A 145 -9.73 1.23 7.98
N LEU A 146 -10.37 1.55 9.12
CA LEU A 146 -9.88 2.60 10.02
C LEU A 146 -8.47 2.31 10.55
N LYS A 147 -8.13 1.04 10.81
CA LYS A 147 -6.77 0.64 11.18
C LYS A 147 -5.78 0.84 10.04
N VAL A 148 -6.15 0.42 8.83
CA VAL A 148 -5.31 0.62 7.63
C VAL A 148 -5.16 2.11 7.33
N ARG A 149 -6.21 2.91 7.47
CA ARG A 149 -6.21 4.36 7.27
C ARG A 149 -5.29 5.07 8.27
N GLN A 150 -5.25 4.60 9.51
CA GLN A 150 -4.30 5.07 10.52
C GLN A 150 -2.87 4.73 10.14
N ASN A 151 -2.59 3.50 9.72
CA ASN A 151 -1.25 3.10 9.25
C ASN A 151 -0.83 3.91 8.02
N LEU A 152 -1.76 4.09 7.07
CA LEU A 152 -1.56 4.86 5.86
C LEU A 152 -1.19 6.31 6.18
N ALA A 153 -1.84 6.94 7.17
CA ALA A 153 -1.48 8.30 7.58
C ALA A 153 -0.02 8.41 8.05
N PHE A 154 0.48 7.38 8.74
CA PHE A 154 1.89 7.34 9.14
C PHE A 154 2.82 7.06 7.96
N SER A 155 2.48 6.12 7.07
CA SER A 155 3.33 5.78 5.94
C SER A 155 3.37 6.89 4.89
N THR A 156 2.25 7.52 4.56
CA THR A 156 2.22 8.69 3.66
C THR A 156 3.00 9.87 4.23
N ALA A 157 2.93 10.13 5.54
CA ALA A 157 3.72 11.17 6.17
C ALA A 157 5.22 10.90 6.05
N LYS A 158 5.66 9.65 6.28
CA LYS A 158 7.07 9.28 6.12
C LYS A 158 7.55 9.32 4.67
N ALA A 159 6.76 8.81 3.74
CA ALA A 159 7.05 8.94 2.31
C ALA A 159 7.12 10.40 1.90
N GLY A 160 6.28 11.26 2.49
CA GLY A 160 6.28 12.68 2.21
C GLY A 160 7.53 13.43 2.70
N LEU A 161 8.12 13.00 3.83
CA LEU A 161 9.38 13.56 4.33
C LEU A 161 10.58 13.36 3.39
N VAL A 162 10.51 12.35 2.53
CA VAL A 162 11.59 11.99 1.59
C VAL A 162 11.24 12.33 0.13
N SER A 163 10.09 12.97 -0.11
CA SER A 163 9.57 13.28 -1.45
C SER A 163 9.46 14.79 -1.70
N SER A 164 9.22 15.18 -2.96
CA SER A 164 9.04 16.58 -3.34
C SER A 164 7.70 17.17 -2.87
N ASP A 165 7.63 18.50 -2.81
CA ASP A 165 6.41 19.25 -2.43
C ASP A 165 5.22 18.94 -3.35
N VAL A 166 5.48 18.73 -4.64
CA VAL A 166 4.46 18.36 -5.63
C VAL A 166 3.85 17.00 -5.28
N THR A 167 4.68 16.05 -4.86
CA THR A 167 4.23 14.73 -4.46
C THR A 167 3.47 14.77 -3.15
N ASN A 168 3.91 15.57 -2.18
CA ASN A 168 3.19 15.78 -0.92
C ASN A 168 1.79 16.33 -1.16
N THR A 169 1.67 17.35 -2.01
CA THR A 169 0.38 17.91 -2.41
C THR A 169 -0.54 16.85 -3.03
N CYS A 170 0.01 15.93 -3.82
CA CYS A 170 -0.79 14.87 -4.43
C CYS A 170 -1.15 13.74 -3.45
N LEU A 171 -0.25 13.40 -2.52
CA LEU A 171 -0.54 12.45 -1.45
C LEU A 171 -1.64 12.98 -0.53
N ASP A 172 -1.65 14.27 -0.23
CA ASP A 172 -2.72 14.90 0.55
C ASP A 172 -4.07 14.75 -0.17
N LYS A 173 -4.12 15.04 -1.48
CA LYS A 173 -5.34 14.79 -2.28
C LYS A 173 -5.76 13.32 -2.27
N PHE A 174 -4.82 12.39 -2.37
CA PHE A 174 -5.11 10.96 -2.29
C PHE A 174 -5.75 10.60 -0.94
N VAL A 175 -5.19 11.11 0.15
CA VAL A 175 -5.69 10.88 1.50
C VAL A 175 -7.09 11.47 1.69
N THR A 176 -7.34 12.70 1.24
CA THR A 176 -8.67 13.32 1.24
C THR A 176 -9.68 12.55 0.39
N MET A 177 -9.26 12.01 -0.76
CA MET A 177 -10.09 11.18 -1.62
C MET A 177 -10.55 9.91 -0.88
N LEU A 178 -9.65 9.23 -0.16
CA LEU A 178 -10.01 8.07 0.67
C LEU A 178 -11.00 8.43 1.79
N ASP A 179 -10.81 9.58 2.44
CA ASP A 179 -11.73 10.07 3.48
C ASP A 179 -13.11 10.38 2.90
N THR A 180 -13.17 11.00 1.72
CA THR A 180 -14.42 11.26 1.00
C THR A 180 -15.17 9.96 0.70
N TRP A 181 -14.48 8.91 0.23
CA TRP A 181 -15.07 7.60 0.01
C TRP A 181 -15.58 6.95 1.31
N GLN A 182 -14.80 7.03 2.38
CA GLN A 182 -15.21 6.53 3.70
C GLN A 182 -16.49 7.22 4.17
N ASN A 183 -16.57 8.54 4.05
CA ASN A 183 -17.72 9.34 4.44
C ASN A 183 -18.95 9.01 3.60
N ALA A 184 -18.76 8.84 2.28
CA ALA A 184 -19.84 8.44 1.38
C ALA A 184 -20.40 7.05 1.73
N LEU A 185 -19.55 6.07 2.02
CA LEU A 185 -19.99 4.74 2.44
C LEU A 185 -20.74 4.78 3.78
N ASN A 186 -20.29 5.61 4.72
CA ASN A 186 -20.96 5.78 6.01
C ASN A 186 -22.34 6.42 5.85
N TRP A 187 -22.45 7.44 4.99
CA TRP A 187 -23.72 8.03 4.62
C TRP A 187 -24.65 6.99 4.00
N THR A 188 -24.18 6.24 3.00
CA THR A 188 -24.98 5.23 2.30
C THR A 188 -25.47 4.14 3.23
N ARG A 189 -24.61 3.66 4.14
CA ARG A 189 -25.01 2.70 5.17
C ARG A 189 -26.12 3.23 6.06
N SER A 190 -26.05 4.50 6.45
CA SER A 190 -27.10 5.14 7.25
C SER A 190 -28.41 5.24 6.45
N SER A 191 -28.33 5.67 5.19
CA SER A 191 -29.50 5.85 4.33
C SER A 191 -30.23 4.54 4.05
N LEU A 192 -29.50 3.43 3.89
CA LEU A 192 -30.06 2.09 3.68
C LEU A 192 -30.75 1.49 4.92
N GLN A 193 -30.60 2.10 6.09
CA GLN A 193 -31.23 1.63 7.35
C GLN A 193 -32.47 2.44 7.74
N VAL A 194 -32.78 3.53 7.04
CA VAL A 194 -33.93 4.40 7.32
C VAL A 194 -34.91 4.30 6.16
N GLU A 195 -36.13 3.84 6.43
CA GLU A 195 -37.17 3.54 5.44
C GLU A 195 -37.40 4.68 4.43
N GLU A 196 -37.44 5.92 4.92
CA GLU A 196 -37.65 7.14 4.11
C GLU A 196 -36.49 7.45 3.14
N SER A 197 -35.29 6.93 3.39
CA SER A 197 -34.07 7.21 2.61
C SER A 197 -33.46 5.98 1.91
N ILE A 198 -34.13 4.82 1.97
CA ILE A 198 -33.63 3.58 1.35
C ILE A 198 -33.33 3.79 -0.14
N GLN A 199 -34.21 4.48 -0.86
CA GLN A 199 -34.05 4.72 -2.30
C GLN A 199 -32.79 5.55 -2.59
N SER A 200 -32.54 6.61 -1.82
CA SER A 200 -31.31 7.41 -1.94
C SER A 200 -30.07 6.61 -1.55
N GLY A 201 -30.20 5.67 -0.60
CA GLY A 201 -29.17 4.70 -0.29
C GLY A 201 -28.83 3.79 -1.47
N ILE A 202 -29.83 3.19 -2.12
CA ILE A 202 -29.66 2.31 -3.29
C ILE A 202 -29.02 3.07 -4.47
N GLU A 203 -29.49 4.30 -4.72
CA GLU A 203 -28.91 5.17 -5.75
C GLU A 203 -27.44 5.49 -5.45
N ALA A 204 -27.11 5.86 -4.20
CA ALA A 204 -25.73 6.15 -3.82
C ALA A 204 -24.81 4.93 -3.99
N VAL A 205 -25.25 3.73 -3.62
CA VAL A 205 -24.41 2.55 -3.86
C VAL A 205 -24.16 2.34 -5.36
N THR A 206 -25.17 2.56 -6.20
CA THR A 206 -25.03 2.43 -7.66
C THR A 206 -24.02 3.45 -8.18
N MET A 207 -24.14 4.72 -7.78
CA MET A 207 -23.17 5.77 -8.11
C MET A 207 -21.74 5.42 -7.66
N GLN A 208 -21.60 4.82 -6.47
CA GLN A 208 -20.32 4.36 -5.96
C GLN A 208 -19.75 3.18 -6.78
N GLN A 209 -20.58 2.23 -7.21
CA GLN A 209 -20.13 1.13 -8.07
C GLN A 209 -19.60 1.66 -9.40
N ASP A 210 -20.33 2.59 -10.03
CA ASP A 210 -19.95 3.21 -11.31
C ASP A 210 -18.65 4.01 -11.20
N ASN A 211 -18.38 4.62 -10.04
CA ASN A 211 -17.20 5.44 -9.82
C ASN A 211 -16.01 4.70 -9.18
N ARG A 212 -16.08 3.38 -9.00
CA ARG A 212 -14.97 2.58 -8.45
C ARG A 212 -13.64 2.72 -9.18
N VAL A 213 -13.69 2.99 -10.49
CA VAL A 213 -12.49 3.21 -11.30
C VAL A 213 -11.64 4.35 -10.74
N ALA A 214 -12.25 5.36 -10.10
CA ALA A 214 -11.53 6.45 -9.44
C ALA A 214 -10.59 5.95 -8.33
N LEU A 215 -10.97 4.90 -7.60
CA LEU A 215 -10.11 4.27 -6.59
C LEU A 215 -8.89 3.64 -7.26
N SER A 216 -9.06 2.82 -8.31
CA SER A 216 -7.93 2.18 -9.01
C SER A 216 -7.01 3.18 -9.72
N ASP A 217 -7.58 4.23 -10.29
CA ASP A 217 -6.83 5.30 -10.97
C ASP A 217 -5.96 6.06 -9.96
N SER A 218 -6.51 6.36 -8.79
CA SER A 218 -5.76 7.02 -7.72
C SER A 218 -4.57 6.20 -7.22
N LEU A 219 -4.72 4.87 -7.09
CA LEU A 219 -3.62 3.98 -6.74
C LEU A 219 -2.53 3.97 -7.82
N THR A 220 -2.93 4.06 -9.09
CA THR A 220 -2.01 4.14 -10.22
C THR A 220 -1.21 5.44 -10.18
N ILE A 221 -1.84 6.55 -9.79
CA ILE A 221 -1.16 7.83 -9.55
C ILE A 221 -0.15 7.69 -8.41
N VAL A 222 -0.54 7.13 -7.25
CA VAL A 222 0.37 6.92 -6.10
C VAL A 222 1.59 6.06 -6.48
N ARG A 223 1.39 4.98 -7.24
CA ARG A 223 2.49 4.15 -7.76
C ARG A 223 3.39 4.89 -8.75
N SER A 224 2.82 5.80 -9.54
CA SER A 224 3.58 6.63 -10.47
C SER A 224 4.42 7.66 -9.74
N LEU A 225 3.88 8.30 -8.70
CA LEU A 225 4.63 9.19 -7.82
C LEU A 225 5.82 8.47 -7.20
N ALA A 226 5.60 7.28 -6.62
CA ALA A 226 6.67 6.46 -6.05
C ALA A 226 7.81 6.22 -7.06
N ARG A 227 7.47 5.84 -8.30
CA ARG A 227 8.46 5.58 -9.37
C ARG A 227 9.22 6.84 -9.77
N THR A 228 8.51 7.96 -9.92
CA THR A 228 9.12 9.23 -10.28
C THR A 228 10.05 9.73 -9.19
N GLU A 229 9.62 9.73 -7.93
CA GLU A 229 10.46 10.12 -6.79
C GLU A 229 11.69 9.23 -6.64
N LEU A 230 11.57 7.92 -6.91
CA LEU A 230 12.72 7.02 -6.96
C LEU A 230 13.69 7.36 -8.09
N ALA A 231 13.19 7.70 -9.27
CA ALA A 231 14.03 8.08 -10.42
C ALA A 231 14.77 9.39 -10.17
N THR A 232 14.13 10.35 -9.50
CA THR A 232 14.68 11.67 -9.18
C THR A 232 15.39 11.73 -7.83
N ALA A 233 15.41 10.64 -7.07
CA ALA A 233 15.94 10.57 -5.70
C ALA A 233 15.32 11.62 -4.76
N GLY A 234 14.01 11.84 -4.89
CA GLY A 234 13.22 12.67 -3.98
C GLY A 234 13.16 14.14 -4.38
N SER A 235 13.73 14.52 -5.52
CA SER A 235 13.89 15.94 -5.88
C SER A 235 12.76 16.50 -6.72
N ASP A 236 12.02 15.66 -7.43
CA ASP A 236 11.00 16.11 -8.38
C ASP A 236 9.96 15.01 -8.65
N GLY A 237 8.68 15.34 -8.43
CA GLY A 237 7.49 14.54 -8.76
C GLY A 237 6.64 15.12 -9.89
N SER A 238 7.03 16.25 -10.47
CA SER A 238 6.18 17.08 -11.37
C SER A 238 5.79 16.42 -12.69
N SER A 239 6.50 15.36 -13.11
CA SER A 239 6.13 14.59 -14.31
C SER A 239 4.81 13.83 -14.14
N VAL A 240 4.36 13.60 -12.90
CA VAL A 240 3.12 12.89 -12.60
C VAL A 240 1.99 13.89 -12.45
N LYS A 241 0.98 13.81 -13.33
CA LYS A 241 -0.22 14.64 -13.22
C LYS A 241 -1.10 14.14 -12.06
N CYS A 242 -1.29 14.98 -11.05
CA CYS A 242 -2.19 14.69 -9.94
C CYS A 242 -3.66 14.94 -10.33
N ASN A 243 -4.25 13.99 -11.05
CA ASN A 243 -5.65 14.07 -11.50
C ASN A 243 -6.64 13.46 -10.49
N ILE A 244 -6.27 13.43 -9.20
CA ILE A 244 -7.17 12.96 -8.14
C ILE A 244 -8.27 14.02 -7.96
N PRO A 245 -9.57 13.64 -8.05
CA PRO A 245 -10.66 14.60 -7.89
C PRO A 245 -10.63 15.27 -6.51
N ASP A 246 -11.01 16.54 -6.48
CA ASP A 246 -11.25 17.26 -5.24
C ASP A 246 -12.50 16.70 -4.53
N GLU A 247 -12.60 16.93 -3.22
CA GLU A 247 -13.66 16.37 -2.35
C GLU A 247 -15.07 16.65 -2.88
N ASP A 248 -15.37 17.90 -3.24
CA ASP A 248 -16.67 18.34 -3.75
C ASP A 248 -17.07 17.60 -5.03
N LYS A 249 -16.13 17.50 -5.98
CA LYS A 249 -16.34 16.80 -7.25
C LYS A 249 -16.46 15.30 -7.07
N LEU A 250 -15.74 14.73 -6.10
CA LEU A 250 -15.86 13.31 -5.80
C LEU A 250 -17.18 13.02 -5.08
N TRP A 251 -17.55 13.82 -4.08
CA TRP A 251 -18.79 13.66 -3.33
C TRP A 251 -20.01 13.64 -4.24
N ALA A 252 -20.10 14.58 -5.18
CA ALA A 252 -21.18 14.65 -6.18
C ALA A 252 -21.25 13.43 -7.11
N LYS A 253 -20.18 12.62 -7.18
CA LYS A 253 -20.15 11.35 -7.93
C LYS A 253 -20.47 10.13 -7.07
N LEU A 254 -20.44 10.26 -5.74
CA LEU A 254 -20.64 9.13 -4.81
C LEU A 254 -21.99 9.17 -4.11
N ILE A 255 -22.58 10.36 -3.94
CA ILE A 255 -23.82 10.58 -3.21
C ILE A 255 -24.80 11.34 -4.13
N PRO A 256 -26.08 10.92 -4.21
CA PRO A 256 -27.08 11.64 -4.98
C PRO A 256 -27.30 13.05 -4.42
N ALA A 257 -27.69 13.98 -5.28
CA ALA A 257 -28.07 15.30 -4.83
C ALA A 257 -29.26 15.20 -3.88
N ASP A 258 -29.21 15.93 -2.76
CA ASP A 258 -30.32 15.98 -1.83
C ASP A 258 -31.54 16.59 -2.56
N PRO A 259 -32.68 15.88 -2.65
CA PRO A 259 -33.87 16.43 -3.31
C PRO A 259 -34.46 17.67 -2.60
N ALA A 260 -33.97 17.99 -1.40
CA ALA A 260 -34.40 19.16 -0.61
C ALA A 260 -33.46 20.39 -0.72
N ALA A 261 -32.42 20.36 -1.57
CA ALA A 261 -31.50 21.48 -1.78
C ALA A 261 -31.99 22.51 -2.83
#